data_AF-A0A1S1HSD3-F1
#
_entry.id   AF-A0A1S1HSD3-F1
#
_cell.length_a   1.000
_cell.length_b   1.000
_cell.length_c   1.000
_cell.angle_alpha   90.00
_cell.angle_beta   90.00
_cell.angle_gamma   90.00
#
_symmetry.space_group_name_H-M   'P 1'
#
loop_
_entity.id
_entity.type
_entity.pdbx_description
1 polymer ?
#
loop_
_entity_poly.entity_id
_entity_poly.type
_entity_poly.pdbx_seq_one_letter_code
_entity_poly.pdbx_strand_id
1 'polypeptide(L)'
;MRNKLFFVVIGILTISFNASSQALRDPFIPQLIETNHEVLSQQPPSVTPPPENLFTEKIFTLTSINAKDALEQLNQVGDALLSKEGSATSHLATNSLVIKETKNRLQLIGEWLKQLDIPKQQVQITAHIISSSRTALQELGLEWGMLSGSPNNSRYQRYNRYDAVSVAGQFNFNLLRLGEGLLELKLNALEKENLLSIIASPRLVASHKHPASIQQGTEIPYVTSTEKKTHVQFKDAVLGMEVTPTISRSDHIELLLKISHNSPDKALTASDNHYLAINKQEIVTSVTIRNNETLILGGIFQQKQESTESGLPVLSEIPFLGRLFTHTGKHIDRRVLMVFITPKLINI
;
A
#
# COMPACT_ATOMS: atom_id res chain seq x y z
N MET A 1 -13.20 -60.55 -39.64
CA MET A 1 -12.35 -61.75 -39.58
C MET A 1 -10.98 -61.30 -39.04
N ARG A 2 -10.66 -61.38 -37.73
CA ARG A 2 -10.21 -62.53 -36.90
C ARG A 2 -8.89 -63.12 -37.44
N ASN A 3 -7.77 -63.21 -36.69
CA ASN A 3 -7.49 -63.94 -35.44
C ASN A 3 -6.19 -63.40 -34.77
N LYS A 4 -6.16 -63.03 -33.48
CA LYS A 4 -5.69 -63.76 -32.26
C LYS A 4 -5.00 -65.14 -32.35
N LEU A 5 -3.78 -65.19 -31.77
CA LEU A 5 -3.01 -66.31 -31.16
C LEU A 5 -2.05 -65.62 -30.16
N PHE A 6 -1.50 -66.15 -29.05
CA PHE A 6 -1.71 -67.29 -28.16
C PHE A 6 -0.71 -67.05 -26.99
N PHE A 7 -1.05 -67.36 -25.74
CA PHE A 7 -0.28 -68.28 -24.85
C PHE A 7 -0.74 -68.16 -23.39
N VAL A 8 -1.01 -69.35 -22.85
CA VAL A 8 -1.49 -69.69 -21.51
C VAL A 8 -0.27 -69.94 -20.62
N VAL A 9 -0.28 -69.43 -19.38
CA VAL A 9 0.63 -69.89 -18.32
C VAL A 9 -0.19 -70.29 -17.10
N ILE A 10 -0.01 -71.55 -16.74
CA ILE A 10 -0.70 -72.33 -15.71
C ILE A 10 -0.02 -72.06 -14.36
N GLY A 11 -0.82 -71.77 -13.33
CA GLY A 11 -0.37 -71.71 -11.94
C GLY A 11 -0.20 -73.11 -11.34
N ILE A 12 0.94 -73.32 -10.68
CA ILE A 12 1.21 -74.53 -9.87
C ILE A 12 1.50 -74.07 -8.45
N LEU A 13 0.61 -74.47 -7.55
CA LEU A 13 0.65 -74.27 -6.11
C LEU A 13 1.46 -75.42 -5.49
N THR A 14 2.69 -75.17 -5.03
CA THR A 14 3.50 -76.18 -4.31
C THR A 14 3.52 -75.91 -2.81
N ILE A 15 2.77 -76.75 -2.09
CA ILE A 15 2.74 -76.87 -0.63
C ILE A 15 4.06 -77.53 -0.19
N SER A 16 4.87 -76.84 0.60
CA SER A 16 6.10 -77.41 1.17
C SER A 16 5.79 -78.00 2.56
N PHE A 17 5.78 -79.34 2.62
CA PHE A 17 5.74 -80.11 3.86
C PHE A 17 7.11 -80.06 4.55
N ASN A 18 7.16 -79.63 5.81
CA ASN A 18 8.33 -79.78 6.68
C ASN A 18 8.46 -81.25 7.11
N ALA A 19 9.39 -81.97 6.51
CA ALA A 19 9.84 -83.27 7.01
C ALA A 19 11.14 -83.06 7.81
N SER A 20 11.03 -83.04 9.14
CA SER A 20 12.19 -83.08 10.03
C SER A 20 12.86 -84.44 9.94
N SER A 21 14.03 -84.54 9.32
CA SER A 21 14.87 -85.72 9.41
C SER A 21 15.42 -85.83 10.84
N GLN A 22 14.94 -86.81 11.61
CA GLN A 22 15.54 -87.14 12.90
C GLN A 22 16.88 -87.85 12.63
N ALA A 23 17.98 -87.22 13.03
CA ALA A 23 19.29 -87.88 13.06
C ALA A 23 19.26 -89.04 14.07
N LEU A 24 19.96 -90.12 13.74
CA LEU A 24 20.09 -91.35 14.52
C LEU A 24 20.48 -91.01 15.98
N ARG A 25 19.65 -91.40 16.96
CA ARG A 25 19.97 -91.26 18.40
C ARG A 25 20.92 -92.37 18.84
N ASP A 26 22.01 -91.98 19.50
CA ASP A 26 22.94 -92.87 20.18
C ASP A 26 22.34 -93.33 21.53
N PRO A 27 22.12 -94.64 21.78
CA PRO A 27 21.41 -95.11 22.97
C PRO A 27 22.25 -95.12 24.27
N PHE A 28 23.48 -94.60 24.26
CA PHE A 28 24.39 -94.72 25.42
C PHE A 28 24.75 -93.39 26.11
N ILE A 29 24.08 -92.27 25.82
CA ILE A 29 24.27 -91.02 26.57
C ILE A 29 23.18 -90.90 27.64
N PRO A 30 23.53 -90.88 28.94
CA PRO A 30 22.56 -90.66 30.01
C PRO A 30 22.00 -89.23 29.94
N GLN A 31 20.67 -89.10 30.05
CA GLN A 31 20.02 -87.79 30.17
C GLN A 31 20.31 -87.22 31.56
N LEU A 32 21.07 -86.12 31.63
CA LEU A 32 21.23 -85.37 32.87
C LEU A 32 19.89 -84.68 33.19
N ILE A 33 19.31 -85.03 34.33
CA ILE A 33 18.17 -84.33 34.93
C ILE A 33 18.71 -82.99 35.46
N GLU A 34 18.54 -81.91 34.69
CA GLU A 34 18.74 -80.57 35.22
C GLU A 34 17.51 -80.19 36.05
N THR A 35 17.62 -80.43 37.36
CA THR A 35 16.81 -79.74 38.37
C THR A 35 16.96 -78.24 38.18
N ASN A 36 15.83 -77.56 37.95
CA ASN A 36 15.72 -76.10 37.90
C ASN A 36 16.38 -75.46 39.12
N HIS A 37 17.60 -74.97 38.96
CA HIS A 37 18.14 -73.89 39.79
C HIS A 37 18.07 -72.63 38.94
N GLU A 38 17.09 -71.77 39.25
CA GLU A 38 17.08 -70.39 38.80
C GLU A 38 18.31 -69.68 39.40
N VAL A 39 19.43 -69.72 38.68
CA VAL A 39 20.53 -68.80 38.91
C VAL A 39 20.18 -67.53 38.14
N LEU A 40 19.74 -66.52 38.88
CA LEU A 40 19.48 -65.16 38.41
C LEU A 40 20.73 -64.61 37.71
N SER A 41 20.82 -64.79 36.39
CA SER A 41 21.82 -64.15 35.55
C SER A 41 21.42 -62.68 35.43
N GLN A 42 22.00 -61.83 36.28
CA GLN A 42 21.91 -60.39 36.09
C GLN A 42 22.67 -60.04 34.80
N GLN A 43 21.93 -59.84 33.72
CA GLN A 43 22.42 -59.11 32.55
C GLN A 43 22.96 -57.76 33.05
N PRO A 44 24.19 -57.34 32.68
CA PRO A 44 24.64 -55.99 33.03
C PRO A 44 23.56 -55.03 32.53
N PRO A 45 23.20 -53.99 33.31
CA PRO A 45 22.15 -53.08 32.92
C PRO A 45 22.47 -52.58 31.51
N SER A 46 21.53 -52.78 30.59
CA SER A 46 21.54 -52.11 29.30
C SER A 46 21.71 -50.62 29.60
N VAL A 47 22.92 -50.09 29.39
CA VAL A 47 23.15 -48.66 29.39
C VAL A 47 22.52 -48.17 28.09
N THR A 48 21.21 -48.01 28.14
CA THR A 48 20.49 -47.22 27.15
C THR A 48 21.17 -45.85 27.20
N PRO A 49 21.79 -45.37 26.10
CA PRO A 49 22.23 -43.98 26.08
C PRO A 49 21.03 -43.11 26.47
N PRO A 50 21.23 -42.05 27.29
CA PRO A 50 20.15 -41.13 27.61
C PRO A 50 19.46 -40.71 26.31
N PRO A 51 18.11 -40.57 26.28
CA PRO A 51 17.43 -40.12 25.08
C PRO A 51 18.07 -38.80 24.61
N GLU A 52 18.71 -38.82 23.44
CA GLU A 52 19.49 -37.70 22.90
C GLU A 52 18.63 -36.45 22.60
N ASN A 53 17.30 -36.60 22.59
CA ASN A 53 16.36 -35.53 22.27
C ASN A 53 15.51 -35.17 23.50
N LEU A 54 16.09 -34.39 24.41
CA LEU A 54 15.33 -33.77 25.50
C LEU A 54 14.46 -32.65 24.94
N PHE A 55 13.18 -32.94 24.74
CA PHE A 55 12.18 -31.91 24.45
C PHE A 55 12.02 -31.00 25.65
N THR A 56 12.20 -29.71 25.43
CA THR A 56 12.03 -28.67 26.44
C THR A 56 10.85 -27.80 26.02
N GLU A 57 10.07 -27.38 27.01
CA GLU A 57 9.00 -26.40 26.80
C GLU A 57 9.55 -25.00 27.10
N LYS A 58 9.29 -24.05 26.19
CA LYS A 58 9.68 -22.66 26.34
C LYS A 58 8.56 -21.73 25.91
N ILE A 59 8.37 -20.67 26.69
CA ILE A 59 7.40 -19.61 26.44
C ILE A 59 8.13 -18.43 25.78
N PHE A 60 7.60 -17.97 24.65
CA PHE A 60 8.03 -16.77 23.95
C PHE A 60 6.94 -15.71 24.01
N THR A 61 7.23 -14.59 24.67
CA THR A 61 6.32 -13.43 24.73
C THR A 61 6.50 -12.58 23.49
N LEU A 62 5.40 -12.19 22.84
CA LEU A 62 5.41 -11.38 21.62
C LEU A 62 4.90 -9.97 21.92
N THR A 63 5.49 -8.97 21.27
CA THR A 63 5.21 -7.55 21.54
C THR A 63 4.47 -6.86 20.39
N SER A 64 4.87 -7.14 19.16
CA SER A 64 4.46 -6.43 17.95
C SER A 64 3.56 -7.27 17.04
N ILE A 65 3.75 -8.59 17.01
CA ILE A 65 2.91 -9.55 16.27
C ILE A 65 1.91 -10.26 17.19
N ASN A 66 0.73 -10.59 16.65
CA ASN A 66 -0.25 -11.41 17.37
C ASN A 66 0.20 -12.87 17.43
N ALA A 67 0.02 -13.51 18.58
CA ALA A 67 0.39 -14.91 18.80
C ALA A 67 -0.32 -15.88 17.84
N LYS A 68 -1.54 -15.55 17.38
CA LYS A 68 -2.24 -16.33 16.35
C LYS A 68 -1.52 -16.28 15.02
N ASP A 69 -1.22 -15.08 14.53
CA ASP A 69 -0.55 -14.86 13.24
C ASP A 69 0.86 -15.48 13.24
N ALA A 70 1.57 -15.37 14.37
CA ALA A 70 2.90 -15.97 14.54
C ALA A 70 2.84 -17.50 14.52
N LEU A 71 1.82 -18.12 15.13
CA LEU A 71 1.61 -19.57 15.07
C LEU A 71 1.28 -20.04 13.64
N GLU A 72 0.42 -19.30 12.94
CA GLU A 72 0.10 -19.61 11.53
C GLU A 72 1.35 -19.59 10.65
N GLN A 73 2.22 -18.59 10.82
CA GLN A 73 3.49 -18.51 10.09
C GLN A 73 4.48 -19.62 10.50
N LEU A 74 4.54 -19.95 11.79
CA LEU A 74 5.39 -21.04 12.27
C LEU A 74 4.97 -22.38 11.66
N ASN A 75 3.65 -22.62 11.54
CA ASN A 75 3.12 -23.82 10.91
C ASN A 75 3.38 -23.87 9.39
N GLN A 76 3.44 -22.71 8.71
CA GLN A 76 3.83 -22.64 7.30
C GLN A 76 5.31 -22.97 7.08
N VAL A 77 6.19 -22.55 8.00
CA VAL A 77 7.63 -22.87 7.96
C VAL A 77 7.92 -24.28 8.48
N GLY A 78 7.02 -24.81 9.33
CA GLY A 78 6.80 -26.22 9.66
C GLY A 78 8.07 -27.04 9.78
N ASP A 79 8.36 -27.83 8.75
CA ASP A 79 9.42 -28.83 8.72
C ASP A 79 10.83 -28.29 9.00
N ALA A 80 11.08 -27.01 8.68
CA ALA A 80 12.38 -26.37 8.90
C ALA A 80 12.62 -25.96 10.37
N LEU A 81 11.55 -25.66 11.12
CA LEU A 81 11.65 -25.12 12.49
C LEU A 81 11.12 -26.10 13.54
N LEU A 82 9.99 -26.76 13.28
CA LEU A 82 9.37 -27.76 14.16
C LEU A 82 9.75 -29.19 13.74
N SER A 83 10.06 -30.05 14.72
CA SER A 83 10.26 -31.47 14.50
C SER A 83 8.90 -32.19 14.42
N LYS A 84 8.90 -33.44 13.96
CA LYS A 84 7.68 -34.27 13.89
C LYS A 84 7.00 -34.48 15.24
N GLU A 85 7.76 -34.39 16.34
CA GLU A 85 7.28 -34.57 17.71
C GLU A 85 7.15 -33.24 18.47
N GLY A 86 7.53 -32.12 17.83
CA GLY A 86 7.39 -30.79 18.38
C GLY A 86 5.95 -30.31 18.35
N SER A 87 5.58 -29.48 19.31
CA SER A 87 4.27 -28.82 19.33
C SER A 87 4.40 -27.33 19.63
N ALA A 88 3.52 -26.54 19.01
CA ALA A 88 3.43 -25.11 19.24
C ALA A 88 1.96 -24.73 19.48
N THR A 89 1.71 -23.95 20.52
CA THR A 89 0.39 -23.42 20.87
C THR A 89 0.48 -21.93 21.14
N SER A 90 -0.60 -21.20 20.87
CA SER A 90 -0.69 -19.76 21.12
C SER A 90 -1.59 -19.49 22.32
N HIS A 91 -1.16 -18.56 23.17
CA HIS A 91 -1.91 -18.04 24.29
C HIS A 91 -2.27 -16.57 24.00
N LEU A 92 -3.53 -16.33 23.63
CA LEU A 92 -3.98 -15.01 23.17
C LEU A 92 -4.00 -13.96 24.30
N ALA A 93 -4.35 -14.36 25.53
CA ALA A 93 -4.47 -13.44 26.66
C ALA A 93 -3.12 -12.79 27.06
N THR A 94 -2.02 -13.53 26.91
CA THR A 94 -0.67 -13.06 27.23
C THR A 94 0.17 -12.77 25.98
N ASN A 95 -0.44 -12.81 24.79
CA ASN A 95 0.21 -12.72 23.49
C ASN A 95 1.53 -13.52 23.44
N SER A 96 1.48 -14.79 23.82
CA SER A 96 2.66 -15.65 23.97
C SER A 96 2.53 -16.94 23.18
N LEU A 97 3.66 -17.44 22.67
CA LEU A 97 3.77 -18.76 22.06
C LEU A 97 4.41 -19.74 23.04
N VAL A 98 3.77 -20.88 23.24
CA VAL A 98 4.30 -21.99 24.03
C VAL A 98 4.76 -23.06 23.05
N ILE A 99 6.05 -23.37 23.08
CA ILE A 99 6.68 -24.25 22.11
C ILE A 99 7.42 -25.35 22.85
N LYS A 100 7.11 -26.60 22.50
CA LYS A 100 7.78 -27.80 22.99
C LYS A 100 8.63 -28.38 21.88
N GLU A 101 9.95 -28.31 22.05
CA GLU A 101 10.91 -28.72 21.02
C GLU A 101 12.31 -28.99 21.62
N THR A 102 13.21 -29.58 20.84
CA THR A 102 14.64 -29.75 21.20
C THR A 102 15.35 -28.41 21.42
N LYS A 103 16.36 -28.39 22.30
CA LYS A 103 17.10 -27.18 22.68
C LYS A 103 17.68 -26.40 21.48
N ASN A 104 18.21 -27.10 20.48
CA ASN A 104 18.81 -26.49 19.29
C ASN A 104 17.77 -25.76 18.43
N ARG A 105 16.61 -26.39 18.20
CA ARG A 105 15.52 -25.81 17.43
C ARG A 105 14.83 -24.66 18.17
N LEU A 106 14.70 -24.73 19.50
CA LEU A 106 14.23 -23.60 20.31
C LEU A 106 15.11 -22.35 20.17
N GLN A 107 16.42 -22.51 19.96
CA GLN A 107 17.32 -21.39 19.68
C GLN A 107 17.03 -20.79 18.30
N LEU A 108 16.91 -21.61 17.26
CA LEU A 108 16.56 -21.17 15.90
C LEU A 108 15.20 -20.47 15.84
N ILE A 109 14.19 -21.04 16.50
CA ILE A 109 12.86 -20.43 16.62
C ILE A 109 12.94 -19.07 17.34
N GLY A 110 13.76 -18.96 18.38
CA GLY A 110 13.99 -17.70 19.08
C GLY A 110 14.63 -16.63 18.18
N GLU A 111 15.57 -17.00 17.32
CA GLU A 111 16.17 -16.08 16.34
C GLU A 111 15.19 -15.67 15.24
N TRP A 112 14.40 -16.63 14.75
CA TRP A 112 13.33 -16.37 13.78
C TRP A 112 12.25 -15.44 14.35
N LEU A 113 11.80 -15.69 15.59
CA LEU A 113 10.83 -14.82 16.27
C LEU A 113 11.35 -13.41 16.47
N LYS A 114 12.64 -13.21 16.74
CA LYS A 114 13.25 -11.86 16.82
C LYS A 114 13.17 -11.09 15.50
N GLN A 115 13.26 -11.78 14.36
CA GLN A 115 13.14 -11.15 13.04
C GLN A 115 11.68 -10.87 12.68
N LEU A 116 10.76 -11.68 13.21
CA LEU A 116 9.33 -11.56 12.95
C LEU A 116 8.65 -10.51 13.84
N ASP A 117 8.99 -10.46 15.12
CA ASP A 117 8.38 -9.57 16.12
C ASP A 117 8.96 -8.15 16.07
N ILE A 118 8.92 -7.53 14.89
CA ILE A 118 9.31 -6.13 14.68
C ILE A 118 8.07 -5.23 14.68
N PRO A 119 8.15 -4.01 15.26
CA PRO A 119 7.03 -3.09 15.26
C PRO A 119 6.62 -2.72 13.83
N LYS A 120 5.31 -2.68 13.59
CA LYS A 120 4.77 -2.25 12.29
C LYS A 120 5.13 -0.79 12.06
N GLN A 121 5.81 -0.51 10.95
CA GLN A 121 6.11 0.86 10.55
C GLN A 121 4.82 1.63 10.26
N GLN A 122 4.83 2.90 10.62
CA GLN A 122 3.74 3.84 10.35
C GLN A 122 4.24 4.99 9.48
N VAL A 123 3.32 5.57 8.71
CA VAL A 123 3.58 6.73 7.88
C VAL A 123 2.47 7.76 8.11
N GLN A 124 2.87 9.01 8.28
CA GLN A 124 1.98 10.17 8.18
C GLN A 124 1.92 10.61 6.72
N ILE A 125 0.72 10.68 6.16
CA ILE A 125 0.49 11.19 4.81
C ILE A 125 -0.13 12.58 4.95
N THR A 126 0.49 13.55 4.29
CA THR A 126 -0.04 14.91 4.15
C THR A 126 -0.36 15.16 2.70
N ALA A 127 -1.59 15.55 2.39
CA ALA A 127 -1.96 16.04 1.06
C ALA A 127 -2.18 17.54 1.11
N HIS A 128 -1.78 18.25 0.05
CA HIS A 128 -2.16 19.64 -0.17
C HIS A 128 -2.93 19.73 -1.48
N ILE A 129 -4.17 20.19 -1.39
CA ILE A 129 -5.05 20.39 -2.55
C ILE A 129 -5.11 21.90 -2.77
N ILE A 130 -4.58 22.33 -3.90
CA ILE A 130 -4.37 23.74 -4.21
C ILE A 130 -5.16 24.09 -5.46
N SER A 131 -5.94 25.16 -5.42
CA SER A 131 -6.53 25.77 -6.61
C SER A 131 -5.76 27.04 -6.97
N SER A 132 -5.36 27.16 -8.22
CA SER A 132 -4.68 28.34 -8.75
C SER A 132 -5.40 28.88 -9.98
N SER A 133 -5.44 30.21 -10.10
CA SER A 133 -5.64 30.87 -11.39
C SER A 133 -4.28 30.95 -12.12
N ARG A 134 -4.28 30.98 -13.47
CA ARG A 134 -3.05 30.86 -14.30
C ARG A 134 -1.95 31.89 -13.97
N THR A 135 -2.31 33.03 -13.39
CA THR A 135 -1.38 34.12 -13.04
C THR A 135 -0.36 33.69 -11.97
N ALA A 136 -0.75 32.88 -10.98
CA ALA A 136 0.14 32.43 -9.89
C ALA A 136 1.18 31.38 -10.31
N LEU A 137 0.83 30.50 -11.25
CA LEU A 137 1.69 29.39 -11.68
C LEU A 137 2.96 29.89 -12.40
N GLN A 138 2.86 31.00 -13.14
CA GLN A 138 4.02 31.65 -13.78
C GLN A 138 4.98 32.23 -12.73
N GLU A 139 4.47 32.75 -11.62
CA GLU A 139 5.29 33.29 -10.53
C GLU A 139 5.93 32.19 -9.65
N LEU A 140 5.31 31.00 -9.58
CA LEU A 140 5.90 29.80 -8.95
C LEU A 140 7.16 29.29 -9.65
N GLY A 141 7.44 29.68 -10.90
CA GLY A 141 8.66 29.30 -11.61
C GLY A 141 8.66 27.88 -12.16
N LEU A 142 7.46 27.28 -12.33
CA LEU A 142 7.30 26.02 -13.06
C LEU A 142 7.32 26.31 -14.57
N GLU A 143 8.47 26.72 -15.10
CA GLU A 143 8.72 26.73 -16.54
C GLU A 143 9.14 25.33 -16.98
N TRP A 144 8.20 24.55 -17.51
CA TRP A 144 8.56 23.46 -18.42
C TRP A 144 9.01 24.13 -19.73
N GLY A 145 10.33 24.24 -19.94
CA GLY A 145 10.92 24.85 -21.15
C GLY A 145 10.39 24.20 -22.44
N MET A 146 10.16 24.98 -23.50
CA MET A 146 11.19 25.44 -24.42
C MET A 146 10.92 26.91 -24.85
N LEU A 147 11.72 27.84 -24.35
CA LEU A 147 11.73 29.23 -24.83
C LEU A 147 12.74 29.36 -25.97
N SER A 148 12.24 29.32 -27.21
CA SER A 148 12.97 29.81 -28.37
C SER A 148 13.01 31.35 -28.32
N GLY A 149 14.22 31.90 -28.43
CA GLY A 149 14.52 33.27 -28.03
C GLY A 149 14.05 34.37 -28.98
N SER A 150 13.96 35.59 -28.41
CA SER A 150 14.49 36.80 -29.02
C SER A 150 14.82 37.79 -27.89
N PRO A 151 16.11 38.13 -27.65
CA PRO A 151 16.51 38.97 -26.51
C PRO A 151 16.51 40.43 -26.93
N ASN A 152 15.54 41.21 -26.46
CA ASN A 152 15.68 42.66 -26.48
C ASN A 152 14.93 43.33 -25.33
N ASN A 153 15.43 43.19 -24.10
CA ASN A 153 15.27 44.24 -23.11
C ASN A 153 16.31 44.15 -21.99
N SER A 154 17.22 45.12 -21.94
CA SER A 154 18.42 45.11 -21.11
C SER A 154 18.32 46.17 -20.01
N ARG A 155 17.54 45.97 -18.94
CA ARG A 155 17.57 46.88 -17.78
C ARG A 155 17.16 46.25 -16.45
N TYR A 156 17.84 45.22 -15.94
CA TYR A 156 17.97 45.02 -14.49
C TYR A 156 19.28 44.29 -14.18
N GLN A 157 20.28 45.06 -13.78
CA GLN A 157 21.56 44.55 -13.27
C GLN A 157 21.35 43.86 -11.91
N ARG A 158 21.76 42.60 -11.78
CA ARG A 158 22.05 42.00 -10.47
C ARG A 158 23.43 41.35 -10.47
N TYR A 159 24.10 41.58 -9.34
CA TYR A 159 25.43 41.16 -8.94
C TYR A 159 25.67 39.66 -9.16
N ASN A 160 26.64 39.34 -10.02
CA ASN A 160 27.64 38.27 -9.89
C ASN A 160 28.33 38.11 -11.24
N ARG A 161 29.36 38.93 -11.48
CA ARG A 161 30.24 38.80 -12.65
C ARG A 161 31.41 37.91 -12.27
N TYR A 162 31.25 36.61 -12.46
CA TYR A 162 32.39 35.77 -12.83
C TYR A 162 32.60 35.95 -14.33
N ASP A 163 33.79 36.41 -14.69
CA ASP A 163 34.19 36.73 -16.05
C ASP A 163 34.39 35.43 -16.84
N ALA A 164 33.32 34.93 -17.45
CA ALA A 164 33.40 33.86 -18.43
C ALA A 164 33.39 34.49 -19.82
N VAL A 165 34.57 34.46 -20.46
CA VAL A 165 34.78 34.77 -21.88
C VAL A 165 33.64 34.20 -22.71
N SER A 166 32.96 35.07 -23.46
CA SER A 166 31.84 34.71 -24.32
C SER A 166 32.33 33.89 -25.52
N VAL A 167 32.43 32.58 -25.35
CA VAL A 167 32.50 31.64 -26.47
C VAL A 167 31.08 31.26 -26.84
N ALA A 168 30.68 31.56 -28.07
CA ALA A 168 29.39 31.16 -28.61
C ALA A 168 29.25 29.63 -28.50
N GLY A 169 28.19 29.16 -27.82
CA GLY A 169 27.86 27.74 -27.73
C GLY A 169 28.04 27.05 -26.37
N GLN A 170 28.31 27.78 -25.28
CA GLN A 170 28.29 27.18 -23.94
C GLN A 170 26.93 27.29 -23.24
N PHE A 171 26.46 26.15 -22.72
CA PHE A 171 25.28 26.02 -21.88
C PHE A 171 25.63 26.45 -20.45
N ASN A 172 24.98 27.49 -19.94
CA ASN A 172 25.05 27.87 -18.53
C ASN A 172 23.89 27.26 -17.76
N PHE A 173 24.18 26.33 -16.85
CA PHE A 173 23.20 25.78 -15.91
C PHE A 173 23.28 26.55 -14.58
N ASN A 174 22.31 27.43 -14.33
CA ASN A 174 22.10 27.97 -12.99
C ASN A 174 21.29 26.97 -12.17
N LEU A 175 21.97 26.07 -11.46
CA LEU A 175 21.33 25.12 -10.56
C LEU A 175 21.04 25.79 -9.21
N LEU A 176 19.81 26.31 -9.05
CA LEU A 176 19.32 26.68 -7.72
C LEU A 176 19.00 25.40 -6.95
N ARG A 177 19.89 25.00 -6.04
CA ARG A 177 19.61 23.96 -5.03
C ARG A 177 18.69 24.55 -3.97
N LEU A 178 17.40 24.21 -4.05
CA LEU A 178 16.36 24.67 -3.12
C LEU A 178 16.38 23.81 -1.85
N GLY A 179 16.39 24.45 -0.68
CA GLY A 179 16.27 23.80 0.64
C GLY A 179 14.85 23.80 1.20
N GLU A 180 14.62 23.03 2.28
CA GLU A 180 13.34 22.59 2.85
C GLU A 180 12.38 23.66 3.45
N GLY A 181 12.56 24.97 3.19
CA GLY A 181 11.73 26.02 3.84
C GLY A 181 11.26 27.17 2.95
N LEU A 182 11.67 27.23 1.69
CA LEU A 182 11.35 28.36 0.79
C LEU A 182 10.04 28.16 0.02
N LEU A 183 9.55 26.92 -0.08
CA LEU A 183 8.26 26.62 -0.69
C LEU A 183 7.14 27.31 0.09
N GLU A 184 7.14 27.16 1.40
CA GLU A 184 6.11 27.73 2.29
C GLU A 184 6.15 29.28 2.30
N LEU A 185 7.35 29.87 2.29
CA LEU A 185 7.53 31.33 2.14
C LEU A 185 6.99 31.88 0.82
N LYS A 186 7.18 31.15 -0.28
CA LYS A 186 6.68 31.53 -1.60
C LYS A 186 5.17 31.33 -1.74
N LEU A 187 4.65 30.24 -1.17
CA LEU A 187 3.20 29.99 -1.08
C LEU A 187 2.52 31.11 -0.28
N ASN A 188 3.07 31.51 0.86
CA ASN A 188 2.54 32.61 1.69
C ASN A 188 2.52 33.97 0.95
N ALA A 189 3.53 34.25 0.13
CA ALA A 189 3.58 35.47 -0.67
C ALA A 189 2.52 35.49 -1.79
N LEU A 190 2.27 34.35 -2.42
CA LEU A 190 1.29 34.23 -3.50
C LEU A 190 -0.16 34.12 -3.01
N GLU A 191 -0.36 33.60 -1.79
CA GLU A 191 -1.65 33.64 -1.09
C GLU A 191 -2.05 35.10 -0.79
N LYS A 192 -1.09 35.96 -0.41
CA LYS A 192 -1.31 37.38 -0.12
C LYS A 192 -1.78 38.19 -1.35
N GLU A 193 -1.31 37.83 -2.55
CA GLU A 193 -1.76 38.42 -3.83
C GLU A 193 -3.06 37.76 -4.37
N ASN A 194 -3.66 36.83 -3.61
CA ASN A 194 -4.90 36.12 -3.94
C ASN A 194 -4.84 35.30 -5.25
N LEU A 195 -3.63 34.93 -5.69
CA LEU A 195 -3.40 34.19 -6.94
C LEU A 195 -3.48 32.67 -6.72
N LEU A 196 -3.21 32.23 -5.49
CA LEU A 196 -3.27 30.84 -5.02
C LEU A 196 -4.21 30.72 -3.83
N SER A 197 -5.09 29.73 -3.85
CA SER A 197 -5.91 29.36 -2.69
C SER A 197 -5.70 27.88 -2.34
N ILE A 198 -5.27 27.62 -1.10
CA ILE A 198 -5.24 26.27 -0.56
C ILE A 198 -6.69 25.88 -0.28
N ILE A 199 -7.19 24.87 -0.99
CA ILE A 199 -8.55 24.35 -0.77
C ILE A 199 -8.57 23.53 0.52
N ALA A 200 -7.55 22.68 0.70
CA ALA A 200 -7.53 21.72 1.78
C ALA A 200 -6.13 21.14 2.05
N SER A 201 -5.91 20.68 3.29
CA SER A 201 -4.68 19.98 3.69
C SER A 201 -4.95 18.80 4.65
N PRO A 202 -5.59 17.71 4.18
CA PRO A 202 -5.87 16.56 5.03
C PRO A 202 -4.57 15.84 5.44
N ARG A 203 -4.53 15.40 6.69
CA ARG A 203 -3.39 14.70 7.30
C ARG A 203 -3.90 13.47 8.01
N LEU A 204 -3.28 12.32 7.77
CA LEU A 204 -3.63 11.07 8.44
C LEU A 204 -2.40 10.20 8.66
N VAL A 205 -2.45 9.33 9.66
CA VAL A 205 -1.42 8.31 9.93
C VAL A 205 -1.97 6.94 9.59
N ALA A 206 -1.17 6.14 8.90
CA ALA A 206 -1.54 4.78 8.51
C ALA A 206 -0.37 3.80 8.76
N SER A 207 -0.71 2.58 9.17
CA SER A 207 0.24 1.48 9.36
C SER A 207 0.50 0.75 8.05
N HIS A 208 1.69 0.17 7.91
CA HIS A 208 2.07 -0.66 6.75
C HIS A 208 0.96 -1.67 6.37
N LYS A 209 0.46 -1.61 5.13
CA LYS A 209 -0.62 -2.43 4.54
C LYS A 209 -2.01 -2.30 5.20
N HIS A 210 -2.25 -1.27 6.00
CA HIS A 210 -3.56 -1.04 6.62
C HIS A 210 -4.20 0.21 6.03
N PRO A 211 -5.43 0.13 5.49
CA PRO A 211 -6.12 1.28 4.97
C PRO A 211 -6.49 2.26 6.09
N ALA A 212 -6.46 3.55 5.78
CA ALA A 212 -6.92 4.61 6.66
C ALA A 212 -7.62 5.69 5.84
N SER A 213 -8.65 6.31 6.42
CA SER A 213 -9.43 7.35 5.77
C SER A 213 -9.75 8.51 6.70
N ILE A 214 -9.90 9.69 6.11
CA ILE A 214 -10.36 10.92 6.77
C ILE A 214 -11.36 11.60 5.84
N GLN A 215 -12.48 12.05 6.38
CA GLN A 215 -13.53 12.74 5.62
C GLN A 215 -14.10 13.90 6.44
N GLN A 216 -14.41 15.01 5.79
CA GLN A 216 -15.04 16.18 6.37
C GLN A 216 -16.02 16.80 5.36
N GLY A 217 -17.26 17.05 5.78
CA GLY A 217 -18.25 17.72 4.94
C GLY A 217 -19.66 17.55 5.48
N THR A 218 -20.65 17.58 4.59
CA THR A 218 -22.07 17.48 4.95
C THR A 218 -22.79 16.46 4.09
N GLU A 219 -23.86 15.89 4.63
CA GLU A 219 -24.76 15.01 3.89
C GLU A 219 -25.95 15.82 3.36
N ILE A 220 -26.26 15.66 2.07
CA ILE A 220 -27.39 16.32 1.42
C ILE A 220 -28.53 15.29 1.24
N PRO A 221 -29.73 15.55 1.78
CA PRO A 221 -30.88 14.66 1.59
C PRO A 221 -31.51 14.85 0.21
N TYR A 222 -31.77 13.75 -0.48
CA TYR A 222 -32.54 13.67 -1.72
C TYR A 222 -33.85 12.96 -1.45
N VAL A 223 -34.97 13.66 -1.67
CA VAL A 223 -36.31 13.11 -1.54
C VAL A 223 -36.76 12.55 -2.89
N THR A 224 -37.00 11.24 -2.95
CA THR A 224 -37.62 10.58 -4.11
C THR A 224 -39.00 10.07 -3.70
N SER A 225 -40.03 10.42 -4.48
CA SER A 225 -41.37 9.89 -4.29
C SER A 225 -41.61 8.77 -5.28
N THR A 226 -41.77 7.54 -4.80
CA THR A 226 -42.18 6.39 -5.62
C THR A 226 -43.46 5.83 -5.02
N GLU A 227 -44.51 5.73 -5.85
CA GLU A 227 -45.79 5.07 -5.53
C GLU A 227 -46.33 5.33 -4.10
N LYS A 228 -46.45 6.63 -3.74
CA LYS A 228 -46.98 7.13 -2.45
C LYS A 228 -46.10 6.87 -1.21
N LYS A 229 -44.85 6.42 -1.38
CA LYS A 229 -43.85 6.40 -0.31
C LYS A 229 -42.77 7.45 -0.59
N THR A 230 -42.46 8.26 0.40
CA THR A 230 -41.33 9.20 0.37
C THR A 230 -40.09 8.49 0.89
N HIS A 231 -39.08 8.34 0.05
CA HIS A 231 -37.76 7.83 0.45
C HIS A 231 -36.76 9.00 0.50
N VAL A 232 -36.01 9.10 1.59
CA VAL A 232 -34.95 10.10 1.77
C VAL A 232 -33.61 9.38 1.64
N GLN A 233 -32.81 9.73 0.63
CA GLN A 233 -31.45 9.22 0.45
C GLN A 233 -30.44 10.33 0.73
N PHE A 234 -29.47 10.08 1.60
CA PHE A 234 -28.38 11.01 1.85
C PHE A 234 -27.24 10.81 0.84
N LYS A 235 -26.63 11.91 0.37
CA LYS A 235 -25.42 11.91 -0.45
C LYS A 235 -24.36 12.81 0.16
N ASP A 236 -23.13 12.31 0.16
CA ASP A 236 -22.02 12.99 0.80
C ASP A 236 -21.43 14.08 -0.09
N ALA A 237 -21.38 15.29 0.45
CA ALA A 237 -20.58 16.40 -0.07
C ALA A 237 -19.39 16.60 0.88
N VAL A 238 -18.41 15.69 0.76
CA VAL A 238 -17.23 15.63 1.63
C VAL A 238 -15.93 15.84 0.87
N LEU A 239 -15.01 16.52 1.52
CA LEU A 239 -13.58 16.40 1.27
C LEU A 239 -13.08 15.15 1.99
N GLY A 240 -12.36 14.27 1.30
CA GLY A 240 -11.87 13.03 1.87
C GLY A 240 -10.55 12.58 1.28
N MET A 241 -9.81 11.82 2.08
CA MET A 241 -8.62 11.11 1.66
C MET A 241 -8.65 9.70 2.25
N GLU A 242 -8.47 8.70 1.40
CA GLU A 242 -8.28 7.30 1.75
C GLU A 242 -6.93 6.85 1.21
N VAL A 243 -6.17 6.13 2.03
CA VAL A 243 -4.82 5.70 1.68
C VAL A 243 -4.53 4.32 2.24
N THR A 244 -3.85 3.50 1.44
CA THR A 244 -3.22 2.25 1.92
C THR A 244 -1.73 2.32 1.61
N PRO A 245 -0.85 2.47 2.62
CA PRO A 245 0.57 2.55 2.39
C PRO A 245 1.24 1.17 2.37
N THR A 246 2.20 0.98 1.48
CA THR A 246 3.15 -0.14 1.50
C THR A 246 4.55 0.42 1.65
N ILE A 247 5.11 0.25 2.85
CA ILE A 247 6.45 0.72 3.20
C ILE A 247 7.46 -0.35 2.80
N SER A 248 8.38 0.00 1.90
CA SER A 248 9.51 -0.85 1.50
C SER A 248 10.68 -0.70 2.49
N ARG A 249 11.58 -1.69 2.50
CA ARG A 249 12.87 -1.61 3.24
C ARG A 249 13.82 -0.55 2.66
N SER A 250 13.56 -0.04 1.45
CA SER A 250 14.39 0.94 0.76
C SER A 250 13.98 2.39 0.99
N ASP A 251 13.22 2.70 2.05
CA ASP A 251 12.61 4.02 2.32
C ASP A 251 11.68 4.56 1.22
N HIS A 252 11.29 3.69 0.29
CA HIS A 252 10.24 3.98 -0.69
C HIS A 252 8.90 3.55 -0.12
N ILE A 253 7.90 4.40 -0.31
CA ILE A 253 6.55 4.23 0.20
C ILE A 253 5.63 4.24 -1.01
N GLU A 254 5.03 3.09 -1.28
CA GLU A 254 3.97 2.98 -2.26
C GLU A 254 2.65 3.35 -1.58
N LEU A 255 1.88 4.24 -2.21
CA LEU A 255 0.62 4.74 -1.68
C LEU A 255 -0.48 4.48 -2.70
N LEU A 256 -1.44 3.62 -2.33
CA LEU A 256 -2.72 3.55 -3.02
C LEU A 256 -3.61 4.65 -2.45
N LEU A 257 -3.87 5.69 -3.23
CA LEU A 257 -4.51 6.93 -2.80
C LEU A 257 -5.84 7.14 -3.52
N LYS A 258 -6.84 7.55 -2.74
CA LYS A 258 -8.10 8.11 -3.22
C LYS A 258 -8.36 9.42 -2.51
N ILE A 259 -8.40 10.52 -3.27
CA ILE A 259 -8.67 11.86 -2.76
C ILE A 259 -9.94 12.35 -3.43
N SER A 260 -10.90 12.81 -2.64
CA SER A 260 -12.19 13.33 -3.11
C SER A 260 -12.42 14.73 -2.56
N HIS A 261 -12.90 15.63 -3.40
CA HIS A 261 -13.41 16.94 -3.00
C HIS A 261 -14.79 17.11 -3.64
N ASN A 262 -15.82 16.88 -2.83
CA ASN A 262 -17.21 16.98 -3.25
C ASN A 262 -17.84 18.18 -2.55
N SER A 263 -18.33 19.16 -3.33
CA SER A 263 -18.93 20.39 -2.80
C SER A 263 -20.39 20.53 -3.28
N PRO A 264 -21.32 21.03 -2.45
CA PRO A 264 -22.66 21.38 -2.91
C PRO A 264 -22.59 22.48 -3.99
N ASP A 265 -23.41 22.36 -5.04
CA ASP A 265 -23.59 23.38 -6.08
C ASP A 265 -25.02 23.97 -6.02
N LYS A 266 -25.29 24.98 -6.85
CA LYS A 266 -26.59 25.64 -6.96
C LYS A 266 -27.71 24.63 -7.22
N ALA A 267 -28.89 24.94 -6.67
CA ALA A 267 -30.08 24.18 -6.94
C ALA A 267 -30.40 24.22 -8.44
N LEU A 268 -30.52 23.05 -9.05
CA LEU A 268 -31.11 22.88 -10.37
C LEU A 268 -32.63 22.95 -10.18
N THR A 269 -33.24 23.95 -10.81
CA THR A 269 -34.70 24.08 -10.84
C THR A 269 -35.23 23.21 -11.98
N ALA A 270 -35.76 22.04 -11.64
CA ALA A 270 -36.51 21.20 -12.57
C ALA A 270 -37.92 21.02 -11.99
N SER A 271 -38.88 21.79 -12.52
CA SER A 271 -40.34 21.70 -12.28
C SER A 271 -40.73 21.47 -10.80
N ASP A 272 -40.99 22.55 -10.06
CA ASP A 272 -41.44 22.62 -8.65
C ASP A 272 -40.54 21.98 -7.57
N ASN A 273 -39.55 21.15 -7.94
CA ASN A 273 -38.59 20.57 -7.01
C ASN A 273 -37.19 21.20 -7.18
N HIS A 274 -36.60 21.62 -6.05
CA HIS A 274 -35.23 22.14 -6.00
C HIS A 274 -34.28 20.98 -5.69
N TYR A 275 -33.49 20.55 -6.66
CA TYR A 275 -32.43 19.55 -6.44
C TYR A 275 -31.08 20.24 -6.32
N LEU A 276 -30.30 19.96 -5.29
CA LEU A 276 -28.91 20.43 -5.23
C LEU A 276 -28.05 19.54 -6.13
N ALA A 277 -27.27 20.14 -7.02
CA ALA A 277 -26.19 19.42 -7.70
C ALA A 277 -24.99 19.28 -6.74
N ILE A 278 -24.16 18.26 -6.92
CA ILE A 278 -22.90 18.09 -6.20
C ILE A 278 -21.78 18.13 -7.23
N ASN A 279 -20.89 19.10 -7.09
CA ASN A 279 -19.64 19.14 -7.84
C ASN A 279 -18.68 18.12 -7.26
N LYS A 280 -18.26 17.15 -8.07
CA LYS A 280 -17.36 16.07 -7.66
C LYS A 280 -15.99 16.21 -8.32
N GLN A 281 -14.94 16.08 -7.52
CA GLN A 281 -13.56 16.08 -7.97
C GLN A 281 -12.84 14.91 -7.26
N GLU A 282 -12.46 13.87 -8.00
CA GLU A 282 -11.86 12.67 -7.41
C GLU A 282 -10.59 12.27 -8.16
N ILE A 283 -9.58 11.83 -7.43
CA ILE A 283 -8.32 11.30 -7.94
C ILE A 283 -8.07 9.95 -7.29
N VAL A 284 -7.90 8.90 -8.10
CA VAL A 284 -7.53 7.55 -7.64
C VAL A 284 -6.23 7.17 -8.34
N THR A 285 -5.18 6.90 -7.59
CA THR A 285 -3.85 6.62 -8.15
C THR A 285 -3.02 5.72 -7.23
N SER A 286 -2.02 5.05 -7.81
CA SER A 286 -0.95 4.39 -7.06
C SER A 286 0.36 5.06 -7.41
N VAL A 287 1.10 5.51 -6.39
CA VAL A 287 2.37 6.21 -6.58
C VAL A 287 3.42 5.68 -5.61
N THR A 288 4.68 5.70 -6.04
CA THR A 288 5.82 5.39 -5.18
C THR A 288 6.60 6.68 -4.92
N ILE A 289 6.76 7.03 -3.65
CA ILE A 289 7.41 8.27 -3.20
C ILE A 289 8.42 7.89 -2.12
N ARG A 290 9.53 8.61 -2.01
CA ARG A 290 10.46 8.41 -0.88
C ARG A 290 9.97 9.12 0.37
N ASN A 291 10.46 8.67 1.52
CA ASN A 291 10.22 9.35 2.79
C ASN A 291 10.62 10.83 2.74
N ASN A 292 9.75 11.73 3.23
CA ASN A 292 9.88 13.19 3.23
C ASN A 292 9.96 13.88 1.85
N GLU A 293 9.79 13.16 0.74
CA GLU A 293 9.71 13.79 -0.57
C GLU A 293 8.28 14.17 -0.93
N THR A 294 8.09 15.31 -1.59
CA THR A 294 6.79 15.73 -2.09
C THR A 294 6.64 15.33 -3.56
N LEU A 295 5.61 14.55 -3.87
CA LEU A 295 5.21 14.24 -5.25
C LEU A 295 3.98 15.04 -5.65
N ILE A 296 3.99 15.56 -6.87
CA ILE A 296 2.82 16.13 -7.53
C ILE A 296 2.07 14.96 -8.19
N LEU A 297 0.88 14.61 -7.67
CA LEU A 297 0.07 13.53 -8.24
C LEU A 297 -0.49 13.90 -9.62
N GLY A 298 -0.72 15.19 -9.84
CA GLY A 298 -1.29 15.74 -11.06
C GLY A 298 -2.18 16.96 -10.79
N GLY A 299 -3.03 17.27 -11.76
CA GLY A 299 -4.02 18.32 -11.62
C GLY A 299 -5.12 18.32 -12.68
N ILE A 300 -6.25 18.96 -12.38
CA ILE A 300 -7.39 19.13 -13.29
C ILE A 300 -7.38 20.58 -13.78
N PHE A 301 -7.24 20.78 -15.10
CA PHE A 301 -7.30 22.09 -15.75
C PHE A 301 -8.70 22.34 -16.32
N GLN A 302 -9.32 23.44 -15.90
CA GLN A 302 -10.63 23.89 -16.40
C GLN A 302 -10.49 25.30 -16.98
N GLN A 303 -11.00 25.49 -18.20
CA GLN A 303 -11.12 26.81 -18.82
C GLN A 303 -12.57 27.04 -19.23
N LYS A 304 -13.20 28.07 -18.66
CA LYS A 304 -14.54 28.53 -19.05
C LYS A 304 -14.40 29.86 -19.79
N GLN A 305 -14.78 29.86 -21.07
CA GLN A 305 -14.85 31.07 -21.88
C GLN A 305 -16.31 31.48 -22.01
N GLU A 306 -16.62 32.70 -21.60
CA GLU A 306 -17.93 33.33 -21.73
C GLU A 306 -17.76 34.56 -22.62
N SER A 307 -18.53 34.62 -23.70
CA SER A 307 -18.53 35.75 -24.62
C SER A 307 -19.91 36.38 -24.54
N THR A 308 -19.94 37.63 -24.08
CA THR A 308 -21.17 38.41 -23.96
C THR A 308 -21.14 39.46 -25.04
N GLU A 309 -22.17 39.48 -25.87
CA GLU A 309 -22.38 40.54 -26.86
C GLU A 309 -23.60 41.34 -26.42
N SER A 310 -23.42 42.64 -26.21
CA SER A 310 -24.50 43.57 -25.89
C SER A 310 -24.51 44.70 -26.91
N GLY A 311 -25.67 45.02 -27.46
CA GLY A 311 -25.79 46.03 -28.50
C GLY A 311 -27.23 46.44 -28.75
N LEU A 312 -27.42 47.51 -29.53
CA LEU A 312 -28.74 47.99 -29.92
C LEU A 312 -29.28 47.12 -31.08
N PRO A 313 -30.42 46.40 -30.93
CA PRO A 313 -30.86 45.37 -31.87
C PRO A 313 -30.95 45.79 -33.35
N VAL A 314 -31.35 47.04 -33.62
CA VAL A 314 -31.53 47.57 -34.98
C VAL A 314 -30.24 48.17 -35.56
N LEU A 315 -29.40 48.77 -34.71
CA LEU A 315 -28.17 49.45 -35.15
C LEU A 315 -26.98 48.48 -35.28
N SER A 316 -27.04 47.32 -34.61
CA SER A 316 -26.01 46.26 -34.70
C SER A 316 -25.98 45.54 -36.05
N GLU A 317 -27.09 45.54 -36.80
CA GLU A 317 -27.23 44.81 -38.07
C GLU A 317 -26.75 45.60 -39.30
N ILE A 318 -26.44 46.89 -39.14
CA ILE A 318 -26.02 47.74 -40.27
C ILE A 318 -24.63 47.29 -40.75
N PRO A 319 -24.46 46.87 -42.02
CA PRO A 319 -23.16 46.50 -42.55
C PRO A 319 -22.18 47.68 -42.45
N PHE A 320 -20.92 47.40 -42.15
CA PHE A 320 -19.83 48.37 -41.88
C PHE A 320 -19.95 49.20 -40.60
N LEU A 321 -21.16 49.50 -40.09
CA LEU A 321 -21.36 50.41 -38.93
C LEU A 321 -21.77 49.69 -37.64
N GLY A 322 -22.30 48.46 -37.70
CA GLY A 322 -22.84 47.75 -36.55
C GLY A 322 -21.87 47.54 -35.39
N ARG A 323 -20.56 47.44 -35.68
CA ARG A 323 -19.50 47.24 -34.69
C ARG A 323 -19.25 48.46 -33.78
N LEU A 324 -19.74 49.64 -34.15
CA LEU A 324 -19.70 50.84 -33.29
C LEU A 324 -20.83 50.85 -32.25
N PHE A 325 -21.85 50.00 -32.44
CA PHE A 325 -23.05 49.92 -31.60
C PHE A 325 -23.19 48.59 -30.86
N THR A 326 -22.17 47.74 -30.93
CA THR A 326 -22.04 46.51 -30.14
C THR A 326 -20.83 46.61 -29.20
N HIS A 327 -20.98 46.08 -28.00
CA HIS A 327 -19.93 45.86 -27.03
C HIS A 327 -19.75 44.36 -26.85
N THR A 328 -18.54 43.87 -27.14
CA THR A 328 -18.19 42.47 -26.92
C THR A 328 -17.34 42.36 -25.66
N GLY A 329 -17.89 41.75 -24.61
CA GLY A 329 -17.16 41.33 -23.43
C GLY A 329 -16.68 39.89 -23.59
N LYS A 330 -15.38 39.64 -23.42
CA LYS A 330 -14.81 38.28 -23.38
C LYS A 330 -14.29 37.99 -21.98
N HIS A 331 -14.96 37.11 -21.26
CA HIS A 331 -14.54 36.65 -19.94
C HIS A 331 -13.94 35.24 -20.05
N ILE A 332 -12.72 35.04 -19.54
CA ILE A 332 -12.06 33.73 -19.55
C ILE A 332 -11.67 33.36 -18.12
N ASP A 333 -12.43 32.46 -17.51
CA ASP A 333 -12.12 31.86 -16.21
C ASP A 333 -11.23 30.62 -16.42
N ARG A 334 -10.14 30.52 -15.67
CA ARG A 334 -9.18 29.40 -15.73
C ARG A 334 -8.89 28.94 -14.32
N ARG A 335 -9.13 27.66 -14.05
CA ARG A 335 -8.93 27.03 -12.75
C ARG A 335 -8.05 25.81 -12.91
N VAL A 336 -7.02 25.72 -12.07
CA VAL A 336 -6.13 24.56 -12.01
C VAL A 336 -6.19 24.01 -10.60
N LEU A 337 -6.67 22.77 -10.46
CA LEU A 337 -6.58 22.01 -9.22
C LEU A 337 -5.29 21.21 -9.25
N MET A 338 -4.40 21.35 -8.27
CA MET A 338 -3.18 20.55 -8.13
C MET A 338 -3.19 19.80 -6.80
N VAL A 339 -2.67 18.58 -6.79
CA VAL A 339 -2.57 17.77 -5.58
C VAL A 339 -1.14 17.34 -5.33
N PHE A 340 -0.63 17.73 -4.16
CA PHE A 340 0.70 17.39 -3.66
C PHE A 340 0.58 16.38 -2.52
N ILE A 341 1.47 15.40 -2.47
CA ILE A 341 1.53 14.40 -1.40
C ILE A 341 2.93 14.32 -0.84
N THR A 342 3.02 14.34 0.49
CA THR A 342 4.27 14.17 1.25
C THR A 342 4.06 13.08 2.30
N PRO A 343 4.70 11.91 2.16
CA PRO A 343 4.73 10.90 3.21
C PRO A 343 5.88 11.14 4.19
N LYS A 344 5.66 10.87 5.46
CA LYS A 344 6.66 10.95 6.53
C LYS A 344 6.61 9.71 7.40
N LEU A 345 7.66 8.91 7.41
CA LEU A 345 7.79 7.75 8.29
C LEU A 345 7.82 8.20 9.75
N ILE A 346 7.07 7.48 10.58
CA ILE A 346 7.07 7.64 12.03
C ILE A 346 7.80 6.42 12.60
N ASN A 347 8.91 6.68 13.29
CA ASN A 347 9.57 5.66 14.11
C ASN A 347 9.04 5.79 15.54
N ILE A 348 8.55 4.68 16.09
CA ILE A 348 7.97 4.58 17.44
C ILE A 348 8.85 3.65 18.26
#